data_AF-A0AAE3ANT8-F1
#
_entry.id   AF-A0AAE3ANT8-F1
#
_cell.length_a   1.000
_cell.length_b   1.000
_cell.length_c   1.000
_cell.angle_alpha   90.00
_cell.angle_beta   90.00
_cell.angle_gamma   90.00
#
_symmetry.space_group_name_H-M   'P 1'
#
loop_
_entity.id
_entity.type
_entity.pdbx_description
1 polymer ?
#
loop_
_entity_poly.entity_id
_entity_poly.type
_entity_poly.pdbx_seq_one_letter_code
_entity_poly.pdbx_strand_id
1 'polypeptide(L)' 'MPRMSKKRRLEWSFFLNHRNRITYNDLCRGCTHGCKQSFRAIIVLCPRYFSKRWKHREDTANGR' A
#
# COMPACT_ATOMS: atom_id res chain seq x y z
N MET A 1 -14.44 4.18 -12.25
CA MET A 1 -13.79 2.86 -12.44
C MET A 1 -14.85 1.90 -12.97
N PRO A 2 -14.57 1.15 -14.04
CA PRO A 2 -15.47 0.10 -14.52
C PRO A 2 -15.84 -0.84 -13.37
N ARG A 3 -17.10 -1.28 -13.34
CA ARG A 3 -17.61 -2.17 -12.29
C ARG A 3 -16.84 -3.49 -12.36
N MET A 4 -16.18 -3.88 -11.26
CA MET A 4 -15.41 -5.13 -11.21
C MET A 4 -16.33 -6.34 -11.48
N SER A 5 -15.84 -7.28 -12.29
CA SER A 5 -16.52 -8.56 -12.54
C SER A 5 -16.70 -9.36 -11.25
N LYS A 6 -17.66 -10.30 -11.22
CA LYS A 6 -17.89 -11.16 -10.05
C LYS A 6 -16.62 -11.94 -9.67
N LYS A 7 -15.93 -12.53 -10.66
CA LYS A 7 -14.67 -13.26 -10.47
C LYS A 7 -13.60 -12.38 -9.81
N ARG A 8 -13.34 -11.19 -10.37
CA ARG A 8 -12.33 -10.27 -9.84
C ARG A 8 -12.69 -9.76 -8.44
N ARG A 9 -13.98 -9.60 -8.13
CA ARG A 9 -14.42 -9.22 -6.78
C ARG A 9 -14.12 -10.30 -5.75
N LEU A 10 -14.29 -11.58 -6.13
CA LEU A 10 -13.98 -12.72 -5.27
C LEU A 10 -12.47 -12.83 -5.02
N GLU A 11 -11.67 -12.77 -6.09
CA GLU A 11 -10.19 -12.80 -6.02
C GLU A 11 -9.63 -11.69 -5.14
N TRP A 12 -10.21 -10.49 -5.22
CA TRP A 12 -9.75 -9.32 -4.47
C TRP A 12 -10.54 -9.05 -3.18
N SER A 13 -11.45 -9.93 -2.78
CA SER A 13 -12.36 -9.73 -1.64
C SER A 13 -11.65 -9.27 -0.37
N PHE A 14 -10.48 -9.87 -0.09
CA PHE A 14 -9.66 -9.52 1.06
C PHE A 14 -9.12 -8.09 1.04
N PHE A 15 -8.97 -7.49 -0.14
CA PHE A 15 -8.48 -6.12 -0.35
C PHE A 15 -9.61 -5.10 -0.53
N LEU A 16 -10.88 -5.53 -0.57
CA LEU A 16 -12.02 -4.63 -0.77
C LEU A 16 -12.51 -4.05 0.56
N ASN A 17 -12.67 -2.72 0.57
CA ASN A 17 -13.32 -2.01 1.66
C ASN A 17 -14.86 -2.01 1.50
N HIS A 18 -15.57 -1.38 2.45
CA HIS A 18 -17.03 -1.27 2.43
C HIS A 18 -17.60 -0.56 1.19
N ARG A 19 -16.78 0.20 0.46
CA ARG A 19 -17.15 0.88 -0.80
C ARG A 19 -16.70 0.11 -2.05
N ASN A 20 -16.28 -1.14 -1.91
CA ASN A 20 -15.72 -1.97 -2.99
C ASN A 20 -14.51 -1.33 -3.69
N ARG A 21 -13.69 -0.58 -2.97
CA ARG A 21 -12.40 -0.07 -3.46
C ARG A 21 -11.26 -0.93 -2.92
N ILE A 22 -10.30 -1.26 -3.78
CA ILE A 22 -9.06 -1.92 -3.39
C ILE A 22 -8.30 -0.99 -2.45
N THR A 23 -8.00 -1.47 -1.25
CA THR A 23 -7.27 -0.75 -0.21
C THR A 23 -6.11 -1.63 0.27
N TYR A 24 -4.93 -1.04 0.44
CA TYR A 24 -3.76 -1.71 0.99
C TYR A 24 -3.51 -1.25 2.42
N ASN A 25 -2.72 -2.02 3.16
CA ASN A 25 -2.29 -1.63 4.49
C ASN A 25 -1.55 -0.29 4.49
N ASP A 26 -1.73 0.52 5.53
CA ASP A 26 -1.18 1.86 5.63
C ASP A 26 0.35 1.91 5.59
N LEU A 27 1.05 0.96 6.22
CA LEU A 27 2.51 0.84 6.08
C LEU A 27 2.89 0.56 4.63
N CYS A 28 2.20 -0.38 3.99
CA CYS A 28 2.46 -0.76 2.61
C CYS A 28 2.19 0.37 1.60
N ARG A 29 1.23 1.26 1.86
CA ARG A 29 0.96 2.44 1.02
C ARG A 29 2.15 3.40 1.00
N GLY A 30 2.86 3.51 2.13
CA GLY A 30 4.07 4.31 2.26
C GLY A 30 5.34 3.67 1.70
N CYS A 31 5.30 2.39 1.32
CA CYS A 31 6.47 1.66 0.82
C CYS A 31 6.80 2.03 -0.63
N THR A 32 8.06 2.34 -0.94
CA THR A 32 8.55 2.60 -2.30
C THR A 32 8.41 1.38 -3.21
N HIS A 33 8.62 0.18 -2.69
CA HIS A 33 8.58 -1.07 -3.44
C HIS A 33 7.17 -1.58 -3.75
N GLY A 34 6.11 -0.84 -3.39
CA GLY A 34 4.74 -1.21 -3.73
C GLY A 34 4.26 -2.50 -3.06
N CYS A 35 4.62 -2.73 -1.79
CA CYS A 35 4.09 -3.85 -0.99
C CYS A 35 2.54 -3.88 -1.13
N LYS A 36 1.96 -5.04 -1.50
CA LYS A 36 0.50 -5.21 -1.72
C LYS A 36 -0.12 -6.06 -0.61
N GLN A 37 0.04 -5.64 0.64
CA GLN A 37 -0.65 -6.30 1.75
C GLN A 37 -2.03 -5.68 1.94
N SER A 38 -3.02 -6.50 2.28
CA SER A 38 -4.38 -6.01 2.54
C SER A 38 -4.39 -5.12 3.78
N PHE A 39 -5.28 -4.12 3.79
CA PHE A 39 -5.58 -3.31 4.96
C PHE A 39 -6.12 -4.11 6.15
N ARG A 40 -6.59 -5.34 5.92
CA ARG A 40 -7.06 -6.27 6.96
C ARG A 40 -5.93 -7.08 7.60
N ALA A 41 -4.75 -7.11 7.00
CA ALA A 41 -3.61 -7.84 7.55
C ALA A 41 -2.91 -7.01 8.62
N ILE A 42 -2.61 -7.64 9.76
CA ILE A 42 -1.64 -7.12 10.73
C ILE A 42 -0.26 -7.33 10.10
N ILE A 43 0.41 -6.25 9.72
CA ILE A 43 1.76 -6.33 9.17
C ILE A 43 2.74 -6.54 10.29
N VAL A 44 3.27 -7.76 10.40
CA VAL A 44 4.37 -8.07 11.30
C VAL A 44 5.69 -7.51 10.72
N LEU A 45 5.88 -7.59 9.40
CA LEU A 45 7.05 -7.04 8.70
C LEU A 45 6.77 -6.87 7.18
N CYS A 46 7.16 -5.76 6.54
CA CYS A 46 7.40 -5.69 5.08
C CYS A 46 8.94 -5.71 4.95
N PRO A 47 9.57 -6.86 4.61
CA PRO A 47 11.04 -7.04 4.69
C PRO A 47 11.85 -6.05 3.87
N ARG A 48 11.24 -5.48 2.83
CA ARG A 48 11.81 -4.45 1.97
C ARG A 48 11.11 -3.11 2.17
N TYR A 49 10.62 -2.83 3.38
CA TYR A 49 9.95 -1.56 3.63
C TYR A 49 10.94 -0.41 3.53
N PHE A 50 10.59 0.56 2.70
CA PHE A 50 11.30 1.82 2.63
C PHE A 50 10.30 2.94 2.38
N SER A 51 10.33 3.97 3.22
CA SER A 51 9.34 5.04 3.17
C SER A 51 9.55 5.93 1.96
N LYS A 52 8.50 6.18 1.19
CA LYS A 52 8.48 7.20 0.12
C LYS A 52 8.82 8.61 0.62
N ARG A 53 8.67 8.85 1.93
CA ARG A 53 9.00 10.14 2.56
C ARG A 53 10.45 10.20 3.05
N TRP A 54 11.19 9.10 2.98
CA TRP A 54 12.59 9.09 3.40
C TRP A 54 13.40 9.92 2.41
N LYS A 55 13.92 11.06 2.88
CA LYS A 55 14.93 11.84 2.16
C LYS A 55 16.30 11.30 2.54
N HIS A 56 17.20 11.14 1.58
CA HIS A 56 18.60 10.81 1.88
C HIS A 56 19.16 11.96 2.73
N ARG A 57 20.04 11.69 3.71
CA ARG A 57 20.54 12.74 4.62
C ARG A 57 21.22 13.91 3.88
N GLU A 58 21.66 13.71 2.65
CA GLU A 58 22.25 14.75 1.79
C GLU A 58 21.27 15.89 1.42
N ASP A 59 19.96 15.65 1.40
CA ASP A 59 18.95 16.68 1.11
C ASP A 59 18.66 17.60 2.31
N THR A 60 19.21 17.30 3.50
CA THR A 60 19.04 18.16 4.69
C THR A 60 20.12 19.24 4.77
N ALA A 61 21.23 19.07 4.03
CA ALA A 61 22.31 20.04 3.95
C ALA A 61 22.09 21.10 2.85
N ASN A 62 21.25 20.81 1.85
CA ASN A 62 20.91 21.73 0.76
C ASN A 62 19.40 21.97 0.73
N GLY A 63 18.95 23.01 1.43
CA GLY A 63 17.54 23.38 1.50
C GLY A 63 16.88 23.71 0.16
N ARG A 64 15.59 23.38 0.07
CA ARG A 64 14.54 24.08 -0.70
C ARG A 64 13.17 23.65 -0.18
#